data_AF-A0A418BRA8-F1
#
_entry.id   AF-A0A418BRA8-F1
#
_cell.length_a   1.000
_cell.length_b   1.000
_cell.length_c   1.000
_cell.angle_alpha   90.00
_cell.angle_beta   90.00
_cell.angle_gamma   90.00
#
_symmetry.space_group_name_H-M   'P 1'
#
loop_
_entity.id
_entity.type
_entity.pdbx_description
1 polymer ?
#
loop_
_entity_poly.entity_id
_entity_poly.type
_entity_poly.pdbx_seq_one_letter_code
_entity_poly.pdbx_strand_id
1 'polypeptide(L)'
;ILTDELFDDSLGLFQSCHKDVGAFYIDAHSADVTKDHLLYFKATGRLLGRALLSGHLLAARPCLPLLKHMLGVPISFHDIQYLDPQKYSGLRWLQENDHVDCLALTFSCTEICQRNQIVEVDLKPNGRHISVTDANKAEYLALTLRYLMLDRCASQLHHLLSGLFEVIPQEMLMVFDYQELELVLCGVPDIDVADWRASSQCSPDLARSPVLGWFWDIVSNFSAEDKARLLQFATGSSRTPVQGFKALVSYDGQLCPFSLQAIPFTDTAYPRAHTCFNRIDLPLYKSKEQLREVLTVVINMEITGFTEE
;
A
#
# COMPACT_ATOMS: atom_id res chain seq x y z
N ILE A 1 -16.37 -16.89 8.58
CA ILE A 1 -17.83 -16.68 8.35
C ILE A 1 -18.17 -15.20 8.44
N LEU A 2 -18.24 -14.58 9.62
CA LEU A 2 -18.67 -13.18 9.73
C LEU A 2 -17.71 -12.18 9.05
N THR A 3 -16.40 -12.44 9.08
CA THR A 3 -15.42 -11.69 8.28
C THR A 3 -15.69 -11.87 6.80
N ASP A 4 -15.88 -13.10 6.35
CA ASP A 4 -16.03 -13.43 4.92
C ASP A 4 -17.30 -12.80 4.34
N GLU A 5 -18.40 -12.77 5.11
CA GLU A 5 -19.64 -12.08 4.72
C GLU A 5 -19.46 -10.56 4.65
N LEU A 6 -18.76 -9.94 5.60
CA LEU A 6 -18.56 -8.48 5.60
C LEU A 6 -17.69 -7.96 4.46
N PHE A 7 -16.77 -8.79 3.97
CA PHE A 7 -15.86 -8.47 2.87
C PHE A 7 -16.32 -9.07 1.53
N ASP A 8 -17.54 -9.59 1.46
CA ASP A 8 -18.14 -10.08 0.23
C ASP A 8 -18.50 -8.92 -0.71
N ASP A 9 -18.10 -9.03 -1.97
CA ASP A 9 -18.33 -8.00 -2.99
C ASP A 9 -19.82 -7.67 -3.17
N SER A 10 -20.73 -8.60 -2.88
CA SER A 10 -22.18 -8.38 -2.98
C SER A 10 -22.73 -7.36 -1.99
N LEU A 11 -22.05 -7.12 -0.86
CA LEU A 11 -22.41 -6.05 0.08
C LEU A 11 -21.94 -4.68 -0.39
N GLY A 12 -20.96 -4.61 -1.29
CA GLY A 12 -20.42 -3.36 -1.83
C GLY A 12 -19.83 -2.41 -0.78
N LEU A 13 -19.43 -2.92 0.39
CA LEU A 13 -18.84 -2.12 1.46
C LEU A 13 -17.36 -1.83 1.19
N PHE A 14 -16.66 -2.83 0.68
CA PHE A 14 -15.24 -2.78 0.44
C PHE A 14 -14.95 -3.14 -1.01
N GLN A 15 -13.88 -2.57 -1.53
CA GLN A 15 -13.30 -2.92 -2.82
C GLN A 15 -11.98 -3.64 -2.59
N SER A 16 -11.72 -4.65 -3.42
CA SER A 16 -10.42 -5.31 -3.45
C SER A 16 -9.34 -4.33 -3.90
N CYS A 17 -8.24 -4.27 -3.16
CA CYS A 17 -7.09 -3.46 -3.55
C CYS A 17 -6.26 -4.15 -4.61
N HIS A 18 -5.62 -3.37 -5.47
CA HIS A 18 -4.82 -3.91 -6.55
C HIS A 18 -3.62 -4.72 -5.99
N LYS A 19 -3.31 -5.87 -6.60
CA LYS A 19 -2.21 -6.84 -6.31
C LYS A 19 -2.37 -7.77 -5.10
N ASP A 20 -3.05 -7.36 -4.04
CA ASP A 20 -2.99 -8.11 -2.80
C ASP A 20 -4.27 -8.91 -2.58
N VAL A 21 -4.17 -10.22 -2.82
CA VAL A 21 -5.28 -11.16 -2.71
C VAL A 21 -5.81 -11.14 -1.27
N GLY A 22 -7.03 -10.63 -1.10
CA GLY A 22 -7.68 -10.50 0.20
C GLY A 22 -7.47 -9.15 0.88
N ALA A 23 -6.79 -8.20 0.23
CA ALA A 23 -6.68 -6.83 0.71
C ALA A 23 -7.88 -5.99 0.33
N PHE A 24 -8.36 -5.19 1.28
CA PHE A 24 -9.57 -4.39 1.10
C PHE A 24 -9.35 -2.91 1.42
N TYR A 25 -10.08 -2.07 0.71
CA TYR A 25 -10.28 -0.67 1.06
C TYR A 25 -11.76 -0.34 1.06
N ILE A 26 -12.12 0.78 1.68
CA ILE A 26 -13.49 1.29 1.68
C ILE A 26 -13.95 1.55 0.24
N ASP A 27 -15.13 1.08 -0.11
CA ASP A 27 -15.81 1.49 -1.33
C ASP A 27 -16.50 2.85 -1.13
N ALA A 28 -16.09 3.84 -1.91
CA ALA A 28 -16.66 5.18 -1.91
C ALA A 28 -18.16 5.17 -2.31
N HIS A 29 -18.57 4.20 -3.12
CA HIS A 29 -19.93 4.03 -3.63
C HIS A 29 -20.75 3.03 -2.82
N SER A 30 -20.31 2.68 -1.61
CA SER A 30 -21.02 1.73 -0.72
C SER A 30 -22.48 2.10 -0.42
N ALA A 31 -22.81 3.40 -0.42
CA ALA A 31 -24.18 3.88 -0.26
C ALA A 31 -25.12 3.45 -1.40
N ASP A 32 -24.56 3.21 -2.59
CA ASP A 32 -25.34 2.83 -3.77
C ASP A 32 -25.80 1.37 -3.68
N VAL A 33 -25.02 0.50 -3.03
CA VAL A 33 -25.33 -0.94 -2.88
C VAL A 33 -26.10 -1.19 -1.59
N THR A 34 -25.59 -0.69 -0.47
CA THR A 34 -26.09 -1.00 0.87
C THR A 34 -26.64 0.25 1.54
N LYS A 35 -27.96 0.31 1.72
CA LYS A 35 -28.65 1.46 2.33
C LYS A 35 -28.11 1.84 3.71
N ASP A 36 -27.83 0.85 4.54
CA ASP A 36 -27.35 1.03 5.91
C ASP A 36 -25.81 0.94 6.01
N HIS A 37 -25.07 1.21 4.92
CA HIS A 37 -23.61 0.99 4.84
C HIS A 37 -22.82 1.60 6.01
N LEU A 38 -23.19 2.78 6.51
CA LEU A 38 -22.51 3.42 7.65
C LEU A 38 -22.61 2.60 8.95
N LEU A 39 -23.75 1.93 9.17
CA LEU A 39 -23.91 1.01 10.31
C LEU A 39 -23.02 -0.21 10.17
N TYR A 40 -22.88 -0.73 8.94
CA TYR A 40 -21.94 -1.81 8.65
C TYR A 40 -20.50 -1.39 8.89
N PHE A 41 -20.05 -0.22 8.42
CA PHE A 41 -18.69 0.26 8.71
C PHE A 41 -18.44 0.40 10.21
N LYS A 42 -19.40 0.93 10.97
CA LYS A 42 -19.29 1.00 12.43
C LYS A 42 -19.21 -0.37 13.08
N ALA A 43 -20.00 -1.33 12.62
CA ALA A 43 -19.94 -2.72 13.09
C ALA A 43 -18.59 -3.37 12.73
N THR A 44 -18.08 -3.16 11.53
CA THR A 44 -16.75 -3.63 11.09
C THR A 44 -15.65 -3.03 11.96
N GLY A 45 -15.70 -1.73 12.25
CA GLY A 45 -14.78 -1.10 13.20
C GLY A 45 -14.75 -1.80 14.56
N ARG A 46 -15.93 -2.06 15.13
CA ARG A 46 -16.04 -2.80 16.41
C ARG A 46 -15.50 -4.21 16.31
N LEU A 47 -15.73 -4.90 15.18
CA LEU A 47 -15.20 -6.23 14.94
C LEU A 47 -13.66 -6.22 14.89
N LEU A 48 -13.06 -5.27 14.17
CA LEU A 48 -11.61 -5.08 14.12
C LEU A 48 -11.04 -4.85 15.52
N GLY A 49 -11.65 -3.96 16.30
CA GLY A 49 -11.22 -3.72 17.69
C GLY A 49 -11.38 -4.95 18.58
N ARG A 50 -12.43 -5.74 18.40
CA ARG A 50 -12.60 -7.00 19.14
C ARG A 50 -11.56 -8.03 18.74
N ALA A 51 -11.26 -8.16 17.46
CA ALA A 51 -10.25 -9.08 16.94
C ALA A 51 -8.88 -8.78 17.54
N LEU A 52 -8.47 -7.51 17.54
CA LEU A 52 -7.24 -7.02 18.15
C LEU A 52 -7.15 -7.33 19.66
N LEU A 53 -8.19 -7.04 20.45
CA LEU A 53 -8.17 -7.31 21.90
C LEU A 53 -8.09 -8.80 22.24
N SER A 54 -8.67 -9.65 21.39
CA SER A 54 -8.81 -11.08 21.66
C SER A 54 -7.76 -11.93 20.94
N GLY A 55 -6.87 -11.31 20.16
CA GLY A 55 -5.86 -12.00 19.36
C GLY A 55 -6.44 -12.87 18.25
N HIS A 56 -7.66 -12.57 17.76
CA HIS A 56 -8.23 -13.28 16.62
C HIS A 56 -7.70 -12.70 15.32
N LEU A 57 -7.16 -13.58 14.47
CA LEU A 57 -6.61 -13.20 13.17
C LEU A 57 -7.73 -13.01 12.14
N LEU A 58 -7.56 -12.01 11.28
CA LEU A 58 -8.44 -11.72 10.16
C LEU A 58 -7.90 -12.36 8.87
N ALA A 59 -8.82 -12.95 8.11
CA ALA A 59 -8.52 -13.44 6.77
C ALA A 59 -8.35 -12.27 5.79
N ALA A 60 -9.27 -11.31 5.86
CA ALA A 60 -9.26 -10.09 5.05
C ALA A 60 -8.34 -9.03 5.67
N ARG A 61 -7.56 -8.39 4.81
CA ARG A 61 -6.42 -7.55 5.19
C ARG A 61 -6.72 -6.09 4.85
N PRO A 62 -6.68 -5.16 5.81
CA PRO A 62 -6.78 -3.73 5.47
C PRO A 62 -5.59 -3.35 4.60
N CYS A 63 -5.82 -2.65 3.49
CA CYS A 63 -4.71 -2.16 2.68
C CYS A 63 -3.94 -1.03 3.39
N LEU A 64 -2.74 -0.72 2.91
CA LEU A 64 -1.83 0.24 3.54
C LEU A 64 -2.49 1.60 3.86
N PRO A 65 -3.18 2.28 2.94
CA PRO A 65 -3.88 3.53 3.26
C PRO A 65 -4.87 3.41 4.43
N LEU A 66 -5.59 2.29 4.54
CA LEU A 66 -6.55 2.09 5.63
C LEU A 66 -5.86 1.88 6.97
N LEU A 67 -4.76 1.13 6.99
CA LEU A 67 -3.92 0.96 8.19
C LEU A 67 -3.37 2.31 8.67
N LYS A 68 -2.88 3.15 7.73
CA LYS A 68 -2.42 4.51 8.06
C LYS A 68 -3.55 5.37 8.65
N HIS A 69 -4.76 5.30 8.10
CA HIS A 69 -5.91 6.00 8.67
C HIS A 69 -6.27 5.51 10.08
N MET A 70 -6.19 4.20 10.34
CA MET A 70 -6.44 3.63 11.67
C MET A 70 -5.45 4.12 12.72
N LEU A 71 -4.19 4.37 12.33
CA LEU A 71 -3.13 4.88 13.20
C LEU A 71 -3.08 6.41 13.28
N GLY A 72 -3.77 7.12 12.38
CA GLY A 72 -3.64 8.57 12.25
C GLY A 72 -2.32 9.01 11.63
N VAL A 73 -1.67 8.14 10.86
CA VAL A 73 -0.42 8.42 10.15
C VAL A 73 -0.72 9.17 8.85
N PRO A 74 0.08 10.19 8.46
CA PRO A 74 -0.14 10.92 7.22
C PRO A 74 -0.14 10.03 5.97
N ILE A 75 -1.12 10.26 5.10
CA ILE A 75 -1.17 9.66 3.76
C ILE A 75 -0.27 10.46 2.81
N SER A 76 0.54 9.74 2.05
CA SER A 76 1.46 10.27 1.06
C SER A 76 0.95 10.06 -0.37
N PHE A 77 1.53 10.77 -1.32
CA PHE A 77 1.23 10.59 -2.74
C PHE A 77 1.50 9.16 -3.25
N HIS A 78 2.53 8.51 -2.70
CA HIS A 78 2.88 7.12 -3.02
C HIS A 78 1.80 6.13 -2.60
N ASP A 79 0.93 6.46 -1.64
CA ASP A 79 -0.10 5.55 -1.16
C ASP A 79 -1.22 5.33 -2.20
N ILE A 80 -1.34 6.20 -3.21
CA ILE A 80 -2.30 6.04 -4.32
C ILE A 80 -2.09 4.71 -5.05
N GLN A 81 -0.85 4.26 -5.17
CA GLN A 81 -0.53 3.03 -5.89
C GLN A 81 -1.18 1.77 -5.30
N TYR A 82 -1.54 1.78 -4.01
CA TYR A 82 -2.19 0.63 -3.35
C TYR A 82 -3.69 0.54 -3.66
N LEU A 83 -4.31 1.66 -4.06
CA LEU A 83 -5.72 1.70 -4.46
C LEU A 83 -5.86 1.64 -5.98
N ASP A 84 -5.09 2.48 -6.69
CA ASP A 84 -5.18 2.67 -8.13
C ASP A 84 -3.79 2.93 -8.74
N PRO A 85 -3.06 1.86 -9.11
CA PRO A 85 -1.73 1.97 -9.71
C PRO A 85 -1.71 2.75 -11.04
N GLN A 86 -2.78 2.65 -11.82
CA GLN A 86 -2.89 3.33 -13.11
C GLN A 86 -3.01 4.84 -12.89
N LYS A 87 -3.88 5.25 -11.95
CA LYS A 87 -4.03 6.66 -11.58
C LYS A 87 -2.77 7.20 -10.93
N TYR A 88 -2.12 6.45 -10.05
CA TYR A 88 -0.81 6.82 -9.51
C TYR A 88 0.21 7.08 -10.62
N SER A 89 0.32 6.18 -11.60
CA SER A 89 1.28 6.33 -12.71
C SER A 89 1.01 7.59 -13.54
N GLY A 90 -0.27 7.87 -13.83
CA GLY A 90 -0.67 9.08 -14.56
C GLY A 90 -0.39 10.37 -13.77
N LEU A 91 -0.69 10.39 -12.47
CA LEU A 91 -0.42 11.55 -11.62
C LEU A 91 1.09 11.76 -11.39
N ARG A 92 1.86 10.68 -11.29
CA ARG A 92 3.32 10.75 -11.21
C ARG A 92 3.92 11.31 -12.49
N TRP A 93 3.44 10.86 -13.65
CA TRP A 93 3.85 11.45 -14.92
C TRP A 93 3.53 12.95 -14.97
N LEU A 94 2.34 13.35 -14.52
CA LEU A 94 1.95 14.76 -14.44
C LEU A 94 2.89 15.58 -13.52
N GLN A 95 3.35 14.98 -12.42
CA GLN A 95 4.29 15.60 -11.50
C GLN A 95 5.69 15.80 -12.12
N GLU A 96 6.17 14.81 -12.89
CA GLU A 96 7.53 14.75 -13.42
C GLU A 96 7.70 15.45 -14.78
N ASN A 97 6.61 15.84 -15.45
CA ASN A 97 6.64 16.41 -16.80
C ASN A 97 6.02 17.81 -16.85
N ASP A 98 6.52 18.63 -17.79
CA ASP A 98 6.02 19.98 -18.08
C ASP A 98 5.10 20.00 -19.31
N HIS A 99 4.55 21.18 -19.62
CA HIS A 99 3.58 21.43 -20.69
C HIS A 99 2.27 20.67 -20.51
N VAL A 100 1.84 20.50 -19.25
CA VAL A 100 0.64 19.72 -18.91
C VAL A 100 -0.66 20.34 -19.43
N ASP A 101 -0.64 21.62 -19.82
CA ASP A 101 -1.76 22.32 -20.46
C ASP A 101 -2.29 21.57 -21.69
N CYS A 102 -1.43 20.84 -22.40
CA CYS A 102 -1.82 20.07 -23.59
C CYS A 102 -2.71 18.86 -23.27
N LEU A 103 -2.77 18.43 -22.00
CA LEU A 103 -3.62 17.33 -21.56
C LEU A 103 -5.08 17.74 -21.39
N ALA A 104 -5.39 19.05 -21.45
CA ALA A 104 -6.72 19.60 -21.26
C ALA A 104 -7.41 19.12 -19.96
N LEU A 105 -6.62 18.91 -18.91
CA LEU A 105 -7.13 18.57 -17.58
C LEU A 105 -7.78 19.79 -16.92
N THR A 106 -8.76 19.52 -16.06
CA THR A 106 -9.46 20.51 -15.23
C THR A 106 -9.36 20.11 -13.76
N PHE A 107 -9.67 21.02 -12.84
CA PHE A 107 -9.77 20.71 -11.41
C PHE A 107 -11.04 19.92 -11.07
N SER A 108 -11.31 18.87 -11.82
CA SER A 108 -12.41 17.92 -11.61
C SER A 108 -11.91 16.49 -11.71
N CYS A 109 -12.68 15.55 -11.15
CA CYS A 109 -12.45 14.12 -11.25
C CYS A 109 -13.71 13.44 -11.75
N THR A 110 -13.51 12.49 -12.66
CA THR A 110 -14.58 11.63 -13.15
C THR A 110 -14.72 10.40 -12.26
N GLU A 111 -15.94 10.14 -11.81
CA GLU A 111 -16.33 8.94 -11.09
C GLU A 111 -17.34 8.13 -11.89
N ILE A 112 -17.26 6.81 -11.75
CA ILE A 112 -18.24 5.88 -12.32
C ILE A 112 -19.06 5.37 -11.14
N CYS A 113 -20.24 5.94 -10.95
CA CYS A 113 -21.20 5.50 -9.95
C CYS A 113 -21.99 4.28 -10.47
N GLN A 114 -22.90 3.75 -9.65
CA GLN A 114 -23.79 2.68 -10.09
C GLN A 114 -24.55 2.99 -11.39
N ARG A 115 -24.87 1.92 -12.13
CA ARG A 115 -25.45 1.95 -13.50
C ARG A 115 -24.53 2.54 -14.56
N ASN A 116 -23.22 2.56 -14.31
CA ASN A 116 -22.22 3.12 -15.22
C ASN A 116 -22.46 4.60 -15.50
N GLN A 117 -23.04 5.32 -14.52
CA GLN A 117 -23.26 6.75 -14.62
C GLN A 117 -21.96 7.47 -14.33
N ILE A 118 -21.54 8.28 -15.29
CA ILE A 118 -20.35 9.10 -15.18
C ILE A 118 -20.74 10.41 -14.48
N VAL A 119 -20.14 10.65 -13.32
CA VAL A 119 -20.31 11.89 -12.55
C VAL A 119 -19.00 12.65 -12.52
N GLU A 120 -19.08 13.96 -12.74
CA GLU A 120 -17.92 14.85 -12.66
C GLU A 120 -17.98 15.65 -11.35
N VAL A 121 -16.99 15.42 -10.49
CA VAL A 121 -16.84 16.02 -9.18
C VAL A 121 -15.78 17.11 -9.22
N ASP A 122 -16.15 18.30 -8.78
CA ASP A 122 -15.22 19.43 -8.69
C ASP A 122 -14.28 19.24 -7.49
N LEU A 123 -12.96 19.27 -7.73
CA LEU A 123 -11.93 19.16 -6.68
C LEU A 123 -11.81 20.44 -5.84
N LYS A 124 -12.23 21.57 -6.41
CA LYS A 124 -12.35 22.88 -5.77
C LYS A 124 -13.53 23.64 -6.40
N PRO A 125 -14.05 24.72 -5.79
CA PRO A 125 -15.19 25.44 -6.33
C PRO A 125 -15.00 25.84 -7.81
N ASN A 126 -15.96 25.48 -8.67
CA ASN A 126 -15.93 25.66 -10.12
C ASN A 126 -14.75 24.95 -10.82
N GLY A 127 -14.24 23.87 -10.24
CA GLY A 127 -13.01 23.21 -10.67
C GLY A 127 -13.05 22.68 -12.10
N ARG A 128 -14.20 22.19 -12.59
CA ARG A 128 -14.40 21.78 -13.99
C ARG A 128 -14.15 22.89 -15.03
N HIS A 129 -14.16 24.16 -14.60
CA HIS A 129 -13.92 25.31 -15.46
C HIS A 129 -12.52 25.91 -15.29
N ILE A 130 -11.68 25.29 -14.46
CA ILE A 130 -10.32 25.74 -14.19
C ILE A 130 -9.37 24.72 -14.81
N SER A 131 -8.61 25.13 -15.83
CA SER A 131 -7.61 24.27 -16.47
C SER A 131 -6.40 24.04 -15.57
N VAL A 132 -5.84 22.83 -15.67
CA VAL A 132 -4.57 22.48 -15.05
C VAL A 132 -3.43 22.93 -15.97
N THR A 133 -2.49 23.66 -15.39
CA THR A 133 -1.32 24.25 -16.04
C THR A 133 -0.07 23.91 -15.23
N ASP A 134 1.12 24.10 -15.79
CA ASP A 134 2.36 23.86 -15.02
C ASP A 134 2.45 24.71 -13.74
N ALA A 135 1.84 25.90 -13.73
CA ALA A 135 1.83 26.79 -12.57
C ALA A 135 0.91 26.31 -11.44
N ASN A 136 -0.10 25.49 -11.73
CA ASN A 136 -1.09 25.04 -10.74
C ASN A 136 -1.17 23.51 -10.58
N LYS A 137 -0.36 22.73 -11.32
CA LYS A 137 -0.37 21.26 -11.26
C LYS A 137 -0.11 20.70 -9.87
N ALA A 138 0.71 21.36 -9.05
CA ALA A 138 0.95 20.95 -7.65
C ALA A 138 -0.33 21.01 -6.80
N GLU A 139 -1.15 22.05 -6.98
CA GLU A 139 -2.46 22.18 -6.31
C GLU A 139 -3.41 21.08 -6.77
N TYR A 140 -3.46 20.81 -8.08
CA TYR A 140 -4.27 19.75 -8.64
C TYR A 140 -3.90 18.38 -8.07
N LEU A 141 -2.60 18.06 -7.98
CA LEU A 141 -2.10 16.81 -7.40
C LEU A 141 -2.50 16.67 -5.93
N ALA A 142 -2.34 17.74 -5.13
CA ALA A 142 -2.71 17.73 -3.71
C ALA A 142 -4.22 17.53 -3.49
N LEU A 143 -5.06 18.22 -4.27
CA LEU A 143 -6.52 18.07 -4.20
C LEU A 143 -6.97 16.69 -4.68
N THR A 144 -6.33 16.15 -5.72
CA THR A 144 -6.61 14.80 -6.21
C THR A 144 -6.25 13.74 -5.16
N LEU A 145 -5.08 13.87 -4.51
CA LEU A 145 -4.68 12.97 -3.42
C LEU A 145 -5.70 13.00 -2.28
N ARG A 146 -6.07 14.20 -1.80
CA ARG A 146 -7.06 14.37 -0.73
C ARG A 146 -8.40 13.75 -1.12
N TYR A 147 -8.85 13.99 -2.35
CA TYR A 147 -10.12 13.48 -2.83
C TYR A 147 -10.16 11.95 -2.84
N LEU A 148 -9.14 11.31 -3.41
CA LEU A 148 -9.07 9.85 -3.55
C LEU A 148 -8.93 9.13 -2.20
N MET A 149 -8.17 9.72 -1.29
CA MET A 149 -7.77 9.09 -0.03
C MET A 149 -8.69 9.42 1.16
N LEU A 150 -9.42 10.53 1.10
CA LEU A 150 -10.21 11.04 2.21
C LEU A 150 -11.62 11.42 1.77
N ASP A 151 -11.77 12.45 0.92
CA ASP A 151 -13.05 13.14 0.76
C ASP A 151 -14.17 12.19 0.29
N ARG A 152 -13.88 11.31 -0.69
CA ARG A 152 -14.87 10.40 -1.28
C ARG A 152 -15.35 9.27 -0.36
N CYS A 153 -14.64 8.99 0.73
CA CYS A 153 -14.97 7.94 1.68
C CYS A 153 -15.03 8.43 3.14
N ALA A 154 -15.06 9.75 3.37
CA ALA A 154 -14.92 10.35 4.68
C ALA A 154 -15.97 9.86 5.69
N SER A 155 -17.23 9.71 5.25
CA SER A 155 -18.32 9.27 6.12
C SER A 155 -18.17 7.81 6.58
N GLN A 156 -17.77 6.94 5.65
CA GLN A 156 -17.51 5.52 5.86
C GLN A 156 -16.30 5.34 6.78
N LEU A 157 -15.22 6.05 6.48
CA LEU A 157 -13.99 6.03 7.27
C LEU A 157 -14.25 6.50 8.71
N HIS A 158 -14.98 7.59 8.89
CA HIS A 158 -15.37 8.07 10.21
C HIS A 158 -16.13 7.02 11.03
N HIS A 159 -17.12 6.33 10.42
CA HIS A 159 -17.88 5.30 11.11
C HIS A 159 -17.05 4.07 11.46
N LEU A 160 -16.17 3.64 10.55
CA LEU A 160 -15.24 2.54 10.78
C LEU A 160 -14.30 2.86 11.95
N LEU A 161 -13.67 4.04 11.94
CA LEU A 161 -12.76 4.46 13.00
C LEU A 161 -13.49 4.68 14.33
N SER A 162 -14.69 5.28 14.31
CA SER A 162 -15.54 5.41 15.50
C SER A 162 -15.86 4.05 16.11
N GLY A 163 -16.22 3.06 15.30
CA GLY A 163 -16.48 1.70 15.78
C GLY A 163 -15.23 1.03 16.37
N LEU A 164 -14.07 1.22 15.73
CA LEU A 164 -12.78 0.71 16.22
C LEU A 164 -12.44 1.30 17.59
N PHE A 165 -12.51 2.63 17.70
CA PHE A 165 -12.11 3.34 18.92
C PHE A 165 -13.12 3.23 20.08
N GLU A 166 -14.36 2.80 19.81
CA GLU A 166 -15.30 2.38 20.86
C GLU A 166 -14.84 1.10 21.58
N VAL A 167 -13.98 0.29 20.95
CA VAL A 167 -13.50 -0.99 21.50
C VAL A 167 -12.07 -0.90 21.99
N ILE A 168 -11.18 -0.24 21.24
CA ILE A 168 -9.76 -0.05 21.60
C ILE A 168 -9.44 1.44 21.61
N PRO A 169 -8.94 2.01 22.72
CA PRO A 169 -8.46 3.38 22.75
C PRO A 169 -7.39 3.63 21.67
N GLN A 170 -7.46 4.76 20.97
CA GLN A 170 -6.54 5.08 19.87
C GLN A 170 -5.08 5.03 20.33
N GLU A 171 -4.79 5.42 21.57
CA GLU A 171 -3.46 5.47 22.15
C GLU A 171 -2.81 4.08 22.24
N MET A 172 -3.61 3.02 22.36
CA MET A 172 -3.10 1.64 22.34
C MET A 172 -2.69 1.18 20.94
N LEU A 173 -3.16 1.85 19.89
CA LEU A 173 -2.79 1.55 18.51
C LEU A 173 -1.56 2.35 18.08
N MET A 174 -1.34 3.53 18.65
CA MET A 174 -0.20 4.41 18.33
C MET A 174 1.18 3.83 18.69
N VAL A 175 1.24 2.70 19.39
CA VAL A 175 2.50 1.98 19.65
C VAL A 175 2.97 1.16 18.46
N PHE A 176 2.09 0.92 17.49
CA PHE A 176 2.37 0.16 16.28
C PHE A 176 2.60 1.12 15.11
N ASP A 177 3.54 0.76 14.25
CA ASP A 177 3.49 1.23 12.87
C ASP A 177 2.43 0.46 12.05
N TYR A 178 2.19 0.88 10.80
CA TYR A 178 1.17 0.24 9.96
C TYR A 178 1.55 -1.20 9.55
N GLN A 179 2.83 -1.56 9.51
CA GLN A 179 3.31 -2.91 9.20
C GLN A 179 3.01 -3.84 10.36
N GLU A 180 3.33 -3.39 11.57
CA GLU A 180 3.06 -4.11 12.81
C GLU A 180 1.56 -4.28 13.02
N LEU A 181 0.76 -3.22 12.79
CA LEU A 181 -0.70 -3.32 12.88
C LEU A 181 -1.27 -4.37 11.91
N GLU A 182 -0.73 -4.45 10.69
CA GLU A 182 -1.10 -5.49 9.73
C GLU A 182 -0.80 -6.88 10.28
N LEU A 183 0.40 -7.10 10.82
CA LEU A 183 0.83 -8.39 11.37
C LEU A 183 0.02 -8.79 12.61
N VAL A 184 -0.34 -7.85 13.48
CA VAL A 184 -1.20 -8.10 14.65
C VAL A 184 -2.61 -8.48 14.20
N LEU A 185 -3.15 -7.85 13.15
CA LEU A 185 -4.47 -8.16 12.61
C LEU A 185 -4.51 -9.48 11.84
N CYS A 186 -3.47 -9.76 11.05
CA CYS A 186 -3.51 -10.78 10.00
C CYS A 186 -2.60 -11.99 10.27
N GLY A 187 -1.78 -11.92 11.32
CA GLY A 187 -0.79 -12.91 11.69
C GLY A 187 0.55 -12.71 10.99
N VAL A 188 1.61 -13.27 11.60
CA VAL A 188 2.94 -13.32 10.99
C VAL A 188 3.02 -14.53 10.06
N PRO A 189 3.29 -14.34 8.76
CA PRO A 189 3.36 -15.44 7.81
C PRO A 189 4.66 -16.24 7.98
N ASP A 190 4.57 -17.53 7.70
CA ASP A 190 5.76 -18.38 7.57
C ASP A 190 6.28 -18.29 6.14
N ILE A 191 7.41 -17.59 5.96
CA ILE A 191 7.99 -17.30 4.65
C ILE A 191 9.11 -18.29 4.34
N ASP A 192 8.91 -19.10 3.31
CA ASP A 192 9.94 -19.97 2.75
C ASP A 192 10.95 -19.16 1.94
N VAL A 193 12.09 -18.86 2.58
CA VAL A 193 13.20 -18.10 1.97
C VAL A 193 13.85 -18.89 0.83
N ALA A 194 13.79 -20.22 0.83
CA ALA A 194 14.35 -21.03 -0.24
C ALA A 194 13.49 -20.92 -1.50
N ASP A 195 12.16 -20.99 -1.38
CA ASP A 195 11.23 -20.72 -2.49
C ASP A 195 11.38 -19.28 -2.99
N TRP A 196 11.45 -18.31 -2.07
CA TRP A 196 11.66 -16.90 -2.42
C TRP A 196 12.92 -16.75 -3.27
N ARG A 197 14.05 -17.25 -2.80
CA ARG A 197 15.33 -17.19 -3.52
C ARG A 197 15.26 -17.90 -4.87
N ALA A 198 14.68 -19.09 -4.94
CA ALA A 198 14.59 -19.88 -6.17
C ALA A 198 13.72 -19.20 -7.24
N SER A 199 12.70 -18.46 -6.80
CA SER A 199 11.77 -17.72 -7.66
C SER A 199 12.20 -16.27 -7.94
N SER A 200 13.38 -15.86 -7.46
CA SER A 200 13.89 -14.49 -7.61
C SER A 200 14.75 -14.30 -8.86
N GLN A 201 14.65 -13.13 -9.48
CA GLN A 201 15.57 -12.67 -10.51
C GLN A 201 16.64 -11.74 -9.91
N CYS A 202 17.82 -11.68 -10.52
CA CYS A 202 18.84 -10.72 -10.13
C CYS A 202 19.57 -10.15 -11.35
N SER A 203 20.06 -8.91 -11.25
CA SER A 203 20.86 -8.31 -12.31
C SER A 203 22.21 -9.03 -12.47
N PRO A 204 22.80 -9.07 -13.68
CA PRO A 204 24.08 -9.74 -13.92
C PRO A 204 25.23 -9.24 -13.02
N ASP A 205 25.23 -7.94 -12.71
CA ASP A 205 26.24 -7.33 -11.84
C ASP A 205 26.09 -7.80 -10.38
N LEU A 206 24.84 -7.92 -9.91
CA LEU A 206 24.56 -8.45 -8.57
C LEU A 206 24.93 -9.94 -8.46
N ALA A 207 24.64 -10.71 -9.51
CA ALA A 207 24.95 -12.14 -9.56
C ALA A 207 26.46 -12.45 -9.46
N ARG A 208 27.31 -11.52 -9.90
CA ARG A 208 28.79 -11.62 -9.79
C ARG A 208 29.31 -11.06 -8.46
N SER A 209 28.48 -10.36 -7.70
CA SER A 209 28.85 -9.73 -6.44
C SER A 209 28.61 -10.65 -5.25
N PRO A 210 29.47 -10.63 -4.22
CA PRO A 210 29.20 -11.35 -2.97
C PRO A 210 27.94 -10.84 -2.24
N VAL A 211 27.49 -9.62 -2.55
CA VAL A 211 26.30 -8.98 -1.98
C VAL A 211 25.04 -9.83 -2.15
N LEU A 212 24.89 -10.56 -3.27
CA LEU A 212 23.75 -11.46 -3.46
C LEU A 212 23.74 -12.60 -2.44
N GLY A 213 24.90 -13.20 -2.18
CA GLY A 213 25.04 -14.25 -1.18
C GLY A 213 24.79 -13.72 0.22
N TRP A 214 25.33 -12.53 0.53
CA TRP A 214 25.11 -11.86 1.80
C TRP A 214 23.63 -11.55 2.05
N PHE A 215 22.92 -11.03 1.05
CA PHE A 215 21.48 -10.72 1.15
C PHE A 215 20.69 -11.95 1.59
N TRP A 216 20.80 -13.06 0.85
CA TRP A 216 20.03 -14.27 1.18
C TRP A 216 20.44 -14.91 2.51
N ASP A 217 21.72 -14.83 2.88
CA ASP A 217 22.17 -15.32 4.18
C ASP A 217 21.57 -14.48 5.33
N ILE A 218 21.55 -13.16 5.20
CA ILE A 218 20.92 -12.26 6.17
C ILE A 218 19.41 -12.55 6.26
N VAL A 219 18.70 -12.61 5.13
CA VAL A 219 17.25 -12.87 5.07
C VAL A 219 16.90 -14.25 5.64
N SER A 220 17.76 -15.26 5.46
CA SER A 220 17.53 -16.58 6.06
C SER A 220 17.55 -16.55 7.58
N ASN A 221 18.39 -15.67 8.17
CA ASN A 221 18.57 -15.51 9.61
C ASN A 221 17.63 -14.47 10.25
N PHE A 222 16.82 -13.76 9.45
CA PHE A 222 15.80 -12.86 9.94
C PHE A 222 14.70 -13.59 10.72
N SER A 223 14.09 -12.90 11.69
CA SER A 223 12.88 -13.39 12.34
C SER A 223 11.73 -13.52 11.33
N ALA A 224 10.66 -14.23 11.69
CA ALA A 224 9.49 -14.33 10.81
C ALA A 224 8.87 -12.95 10.55
N GLU A 225 8.88 -12.07 11.56
CA GLU A 225 8.46 -10.68 11.45
C GLU A 225 9.34 -9.89 10.49
N ASP A 226 10.66 -9.94 10.66
CA ASP A 226 11.61 -9.23 9.79
C ASP A 226 11.49 -9.67 8.32
N LYS A 227 11.25 -10.97 8.08
CA LYS A 227 10.98 -11.51 6.74
C LYS A 227 9.70 -10.94 6.15
N ALA A 228 8.63 -10.85 6.95
CA ALA A 228 7.35 -10.30 6.52
C ALA A 228 7.46 -8.80 6.21
N ARG A 229 8.19 -8.06 7.06
CA ARG A 229 8.46 -6.62 6.86
C ARG A 229 9.29 -6.37 5.60
N LEU A 230 10.31 -7.21 5.34
CA LEU A 230 11.06 -7.14 4.08
C LEU A 230 10.21 -7.47 2.86
N LEU A 231 9.31 -8.46 2.96
CA LEU A 231 8.40 -8.80 1.86
C LEU A 231 7.45 -7.64 1.56
N GLN A 232 6.92 -7.01 2.59
CA GLN A 232 6.04 -5.85 2.46
C GLN A 232 6.79 -4.65 1.91
N PHE A 233 8.03 -4.41 2.33
CA PHE A 233 8.90 -3.40 1.71
C PHE A 233 9.06 -3.65 0.20
N ALA A 234 9.32 -4.90 -0.19
CA ALA A 234 9.55 -5.26 -1.59
C ALA A 234 8.30 -5.25 -2.48
N THR A 235 7.14 -5.65 -1.94
CA THR A 235 5.95 -6.00 -2.74
C THR A 235 4.71 -5.21 -2.37
N GLY A 236 4.70 -4.55 -1.20
CA GLY A 236 3.52 -3.95 -0.61
C GLY A 236 2.61 -4.93 0.14
N SER A 237 2.99 -6.22 0.20
CA SER A 237 2.26 -7.29 0.89
C SER A 237 3.15 -8.00 1.90
N SER A 238 2.61 -8.35 3.06
CA SER A 238 3.29 -9.24 3.99
C SER A 238 3.14 -10.72 3.62
N ARG A 239 2.26 -11.09 2.68
CA ARG A 239 1.90 -12.49 2.38
C ARG A 239 2.50 -13.01 1.07
N THR A 240 2.86 -14.30 1.09
CA THR A 240 3.24 -15.04 -0.12
C THR A 240 2.00 -15.56 -0.85
N PRO A 241 1.94 -15.54 -2.20
CA PRO A 241 0.87 -16.19 -2.93
C PRO A 241 0.73 -17.66 -2.57
N VAL A 242 -0.49 -18.21 -2.64
CA VAL A 242 -0.77 -19.64 -2.34
C VAL A 242 0.09 -20.59 -3.18
N GLN A 243 0.44 -20.17 -4.40
CA GLN A 243 1.27 -20.95 -5.33
C GLN A 243 2.79 -20.70 -5.14
N GLY A 244 3.20 -20.01 -4.09
CA GLY A 244 4.58 -19.61 -3.82
C GLY A 244 5.03 -18.36 -4.58
N PHE A 245 6.31 -18.02 -4.44
CA PHE A 245 6.89 -16.79 -4.96
C PHE A 245 6.91 -16.70 -6.50
N LYS A 246 6.85 -17.84 -7.20
CA LYS A 246 6.73 -17.88 -8.67
C LYS A 246 5.44 -17.25 -9.21
N ALA A 247 4.42 -17.14 -8.37
CA ALA A 247 3.12 -16.59 -8.73
C ALA A 247 2.95 -15.12 -8.30
N LEU A 248 4.06 -14.45 -7.95
CA LEU A 248 4.03 -13.01 -7.73
C LEU A 248 3.62 -12.28 -9.02
N VAL A 249 2.82 -11.22 -8.85
CA VAL A 249 2.26 -10.43 -9.96
C VAL A 249 2.62 -8.94 -9.85
N SER A 250 2.66 -8.28 -11.00
CA SER A 250 2.80 -6.83 -11.15
C SER A 250 1.44 -6.13 -11.00
N TYR A 251 1.41 -4.81 -11.16
CA TYR A 251 0.22 -3.96 -11.04
C TYR A 251 -0.76 -4.12 -12.20
N ASP A 252 -0.45 -4.93 -13.19
CA ASP A 252 -1.29 -5.26 -14.34
C ASP A 252 -1.77 -6.71 -14.29
N GLY A 253 -1.56 -7.40 -13.15
CA GLY A 253 -1.91 -8.81 -12.96
C GLY A 253 -0.99 -9.78 -13.72
N GLN A 254 0.01 -9.28 -14.44
CA GLN A 254 0.99 -10.13 -15.11
C GLN A 254 1.98 -10.71 -14.12
N LEU A 255 2.47 -11.92 -14.38
CA LEU A 255 3.53 -12.54 -13.58
C LEU A 255 4.75 -11.62 -13.53
N CYS A 256 5.16 -11.29 -12.32
CA CYS A 256 6.28 -10.41 -12.04
C CYS A 256 7.06 -10.98 -10.85
N PRO A 257 8.08 -11.81 -11.14
CA PRO A 257 8.93 -12.37 -10.10
C PRO A 257 9.59 -11.27 -9.28
N PHE A 258 9.86 -11.57 -8.00
CA PHE A 258 10.68 -10.69 -7.20
C PHE A 258 12.06 -10.51 -7.84
N SER A 259 12.59 -9.29 -7.84
CA SER A 259 13.87 -8.99 -8.48
C SER A 259 14.80 -8.13 -7.63
N LEU A 260 16.09 -8.44 -7.69
CA LEU A 260 17.16 -7.66 -7.06
C LEU A 260 18.02 -6.99 -8.15
N GLN A 261 18.08 -5.66 -8.14
CA GLN A 261 18.84 -4.89 -9.12
C GLN A 261 20.03 -4.21 -8.44
N ALA A 262 21.25 -4.55 -8.86
CA ALA A 262 22.44 -3.82 -8.40
C ALA A 262 22.37 -2.34 -8.78
N ILE A 263 22.71 -1.47 -7.82
CA ILE A 263 23.00 -0.06 -8.07
C ILE A 263 24.39 0.30 -7.52
N PRO A 264 25.05 1.35 -8.07
CA PRO A 264 26.33 1.81 -7.56
C PRO A 264 26.23 2.15 -6.07
N PHE A 265 27.25 1.74 -5.31
CA PHE A 265 27.34 2.09 -3.90
C PHE A 265 27.72 3.55 -3.72
N THR A 266 27.01 4.25 -2.84
CA THR A 266 27.42 5.53 -2.24
C THR A 266 27.29 5.42 -0.72
N ASP A 267 28.02 6.23 0.04
CA ASP A 267 28.03 6.12 1.51
C ASP A 267 26.66 6.45 2.15
N THR A 268 25.75 7.08 1.39
CA THR A 268 24.36 7.39 1.80
C THR A 268 23.31 6.52 1.10
N ALA A 269 23.71 5.52 0.30
CA ALA A 269 22.76 4.72 -0.46
C ALA A 269 22.01 3.71 0.42
N TYR A 270 20.69 3.86 0.49
CA TYR A 270 19.76 2.88 1.03
C TYR A 270 19.16 2.02 -0.11
N PRO A 271 18.76 0.76 0.18
CA PRO A 271 17.94 -0.02 -0.73
C PRO A 271 16.65 0.72 -1.04
N ARG A 272 16.20 0.67 -2.29
CA ARG A 272 14.94 1.30 -2.71
C ARG A 272 14.02 0.24 -3.28
N ALA A 273 12.78 0.19 -2.79
CA ALA A 273 11.78 -0.72 -3.33
C ALA A 273 10.94 -0.06 -4.42
N HIS A 274 10.58 -0.88 -5.40
CA HIS A 274 9.57 -0.57 -6.41
C HIS A 274 8.50 -1.66 -6.33
N THR A 275 7.54 -1.48 -5.43
CA THR A 275 6.48 -2.47 -5.13
C THR A 275 5.64 -2.81 -6.36
N CYS A 276 5.50 -1.88 -7.32
CA CYS A 276 4.88 -2.15 -8.62
C CYS A 276 5.53 -3.30 -9.39
N PHE A 277 6.84 -3.51 -9.21
CA PHE A 277 7.64 -4.49 -9.95
C PHE A 277 8.26 -5.55 -9.03
N ASN A 278 7.82 -5.64 -7.77
CA ASN A 278 8.38 -6.54 -6.76
C ASN A 278 9.93 -6.46 -6.71
N ARG A 279 10.48 -5.25 -6.84
CA ARG A 279 11.92 -5.03 -7.05
C ARG A 279 12.55 -4.29 -5.88
N ILE A 280 13.74 -4.73 -5.47
CA ILE A 280 14.65 -3.94 -4.63
C ILE A 280 15.89 -3.55 -5.44
N ASP A 281 16.14 -2.25 -5.54
CA ASP A 281 17.41 -1.70 -5.99
C ASP A 281 18.39 -1.78 -4.82
N LEU A 282 19.42 -2.61 -4.95
CA LEU A 282 20.36 -2.96 -3.88
C LEU A 282 21.75 -2.39 -4.17
N PRO A 283 22.25 -1.44 -3.35
CA PRO A 283 23.63 -0.98 -3.46
C PRO A 283 24.63 -2.11 -3.32
N LEU A 284 25.72 -2.04 -4.09
CA LEU A 284 26.83 -2.99 -3.98
C LEU A 284 27.69 -2.72 -2.73
N TYR A 285 27.13 -3.00 -1.55
CA TYR A 285 27.77 -2.77 -0.25
C TYR A 285 29.14 -3.43 -0.13
N LYS A 286 30.01 -2.82 0.69
CA LYS A 286 31.41 -3.23 0.85
C LYS A 286 31.59 -4.38 1.85
N SER A 287 30.64 -4.58 2.75
CA SER A 287 30.65 -5.68 3.73
C SER A 287 29.24 -6.23 4.00
N LYS A 288 29.19 -7.46 4.51
CA LYS A 288 27.95 -8.13 4.91
C LYS A 288 27.30 -7.43 6.11
N GLU A 289 28.13 -6.94 7.03
CA GLU A 289 27.70 -6.23 8.23
C GLU A 289 26.98 -4.93 7.86
N GLN A 290 27.52 -4.17 6.91
CA GLN A 290 26.90 -2.96 6.40
C GLN A 290 25.56 -3.26 5.73
N LEU A 291 25.50 -4.30 4.89
CA LEU A 291 24.23 -4.71 4.27
C LEU A 291 23.19 -5.10 5.33
N ARG A 292 23.59 -5.84 6.37
CA ARG A 292 22.68 -6.24 7.46
C ARG A 292 22.15 -5.04 8.24
N GLU A 293 23.02 -4.11 8.60
CA GLU A 293 22.62 -2.89 9.31
C GLU A 293 21.61 -2.10 8.48
N VAL A 294 21.89 -1.87 7.20
CA VAL A 294 21.00 -1.09 6.34
C VAL A 294 19.67 -1.83 6.08
N LEU A 295 19.69 -3.15 5.88
CA LEU A 295 18.44 -3.92 5.76
C LEU A 295 17.61 -3.87 7.04
N THR A 296 18.25 -3.93 8.21
CA THR A 296 17.58 -3.82 9.52
C THR A 296 16.96 -2.43 9.68
N VAL A 297 17.65 -1.38 9.23
CA VAL A 297 17.11 -0.02 9.23
C VAL A 297 15.90 0.07 8.30
N VAL A 298 16.02 -0.42 7.06
CA VAL A 298 14.94 -0.35 6.06
C VAL A 298 13.66 -1.05 6.51
N ILE A 299 13.76 -2.24 7.11
CA ILE A 299 12.57 -2.98 7.55
C ILE A 299 11.90 -2.34 8.78
N ASN A 300 12.65 -1.58 9.57
CA ASN A 300 12.15 -0.88 10.77
C ASN A 300 11.83 0.61 10.51
N MET A 301 12.11 1.12 9.31
CA MET A 301 11.73 2.47 8.93
C MET A 301 10.23 2.50 8.65
N GLU A 302 9.50 3.35 9.37
CA GLU A 302 8.18 3.79 8.94
C GLU A 302 8.32 4.34 7.51
N ILE A 303 7.53 3.87 6.54
CA ILE A 303 7.46 4.48 5.20
C ILE A 303 6.73 5.83 5.32
N THR A 304 7.26 6.74 6.14
CA THR A 304 7.20 8.18 5.94
C THR A 304 8.42 8.48 5.09
N GLY A 305 8.29 8.34 3.78
CA GLY A 305 9.40 8.46 2.85
C GLY A 305 10.22 9.73 3.10
N PHE A 306 11.46 9.58 3.55
CA PHE A 306 12.51 10.49 3.15
C PHE A 306 12.88 10.11 1.71
N THR A 307 11.98 10.40 0.78
CA THR A 307 12.46 10.76 -0.55
C THR A 307 13.09 12.13 -0.33
N GLU A 308 14.41 12.18 -0.16
CA GLU A 308 15.15 13.41 -0.41
C GLU A 308 14.71 13.88 -1.81
N GLU A 309 13.99 14.99 -1.85
CA GLU A 309 13.82 15.80 -3.06
C GLU A 309 15.18 16.37 -3.49
#